data_AF-A0A449IGI3-F1
#
_entry.id   AF-A0A449IGI3-F1
#
_cell.length_a   1.000
_cell.length_b   1.000
_cell.length_c   1.000
_cell.angle_alpha   90.00
_cell.angle_beta   90.00
_cell.angle_gamma   90.00
#
_symmetry.space_group_name_H-M   'P 1'
#
loop_
_entity.id
_entity.type
_entity.pdbx_description
1 polymer ?
#
loop_
_entity_poly.entity_id
_entity_poly.type
_entity_poly.pdbx_seq_one_letter_code
_entity_poly.pdbx_strand_id
1 'polypeptide(L)'
;MITFFIAEIGDKTQVATVMLAAQYPDLWLVIIGTTLGMLIANVPVVLAGNFAADKLPLTLIRRLAATAFVVLAVVAVYKAMQISGWV
;
A
#
# COMPACT_ATOMS: atom_id res chain seq x y z
N MET A 1 12.91 21.12 -1.03
CA MET A 1 13.35 19.91 -1.79
C MET A 1 14.02 18.89 -0.88
N ILE A 2 15.03 19.26 -0.08
CA ILE A 2 15.69 18.33 0.86
C ILE A 2 14.71 17.76 1.92
N THR A 3 13.82 18.59 2.49
CA THR A 3 12.78 18.13 3.45
C THR A 3 11.75 17.19 2.83
N PHE A 4 11.40 17.38 1.55
CA PHE A 4 10.50 16.49 0.82
C PHE A 4 11.19 15.15 0.56
N PHE A 5 12.46 15.18 0.14
CA PHE A 5 13.28 13.97 -0.03
C PHE A 5 13.44 13.16 1.26
N ILE A 6 13.65 13.82 2.39
CA ILE A 6 13.73 13.18 3.72
C ILE A 6 12.36 12.66 4.17
N ALA A 7 11.26 13.31 3.78
CA ALA A 7 9.91 12.81 4.03
C ALA A 7 9.50 11.66 3.08
N GLU A 8 10.05 11.63 1.86
CA GLU A 8 9.84 10.57 0.87
C GLU A 8 10.66 9.31 1.18
N ILE A 9 11.90 9.48 1.67
CA ILE A 9 12.73 8.39 2.21
C ILE A 9 12.12 7.98 3.55
N GLY A 10 11.35 6.91 3.53
CA GLY A 10 10.56 6.47 4.68
C GLY A 10 9.05 6.47 4.44
N ASP A 11 8.60 6.75 3.21
CA ASP A 11 7.20 6.51 2.87
C ASP A 11 6.82 5.03 3.11
N LYS A 12 5.56 4.81 3.51
CA LYS A 12 5.00 3.50 3.90
C LYS A 12 5.23 2.43 2.84
N THR A 13 5.28 2.85 1.57
CA THR A 13 5.54 1.98 0.42
C THR A 13 6.97 1.43 0.40
N GLN A 14 7.96 2.21 0.82
CA GLN A 14 9.36 1.77 0.92
C GLN A 14 9.53 0.77 2.07
N VAL A 15 8.91 1.04 3.22
CA VAL A 15 8.92 0.12 4.37
C VAL A 15 8.27 -1.22 4.00
N ALA A 16 7.12 -1.20 3.31
CA ALA A 16 6.44 -2.42 2.86
C ALA A 16 7.31 -3.26 1.89
N THR A 17 8.02 -2.60 0.97
CA THR A 17 8.89 -3.28 0.01
C THR A 17 10.09 -3.93 0.69
N VAL A 18 10.71 -3.25 1.67
CA VAL A 18 11.81 -3.80 2.47
C VAL A 18 11.35 -4.98 3.33
N MET A 19 10.15 -4.90 3.91
CA MET A 19 9.58 -6.02 4.67
C MET A 19 9.31 -7.24 3.78
N LEU A 20 8.77 -7.05 2.58
CA LEU A 20 8.60 -8.12 1.60
C LEU A 20 9.94 -8.72 1.19
N ALA A 21 10.94 -7.88 0.90
CA ALA A 21 12.29 -8.34 0.57
C ALA A 21 12.98 -9.09 1.74
N ALA A 22 12.66 -8.74 2.99
CA ALA A 22 13.16 -9.44 4.17
C ALA A 22 12.42 -10.78 4.43
N GLN A 23 11.15 -10.88 4.00
CA GLN A 23 10.32 -12.06 4.21
C GLN A 23 10.48 -13.12 3.11
N TYR A 24 10.79 -12.70 1.88
CA TYR A 24 10.98 -13.60 0.74
C TYR A 24 12.47 -13.68 0.37
N PRO A 25 13.06 -14.90 0.29
CA PRO A 25 14.48 -15.06 -0.05
C PRO A 25 14.82 -14.61 -1.48
N ASP A 26 13.83 -14.59 -2.38
CA ASP A 26 14.00 -14.20 -3.77
C ASP A 26 13.64 -12.73 -4.01
N LEU A 27 14.63 -11.86 -3.80
CA LEU A 27 14.54 -10.40 -4.03
C LEU A 27 13.99 -10.05 -5.43
N TRP A 28 14.37 -10.80 -6.46
CA TRP A 28 13.92 -10.57 -7.84
C TRP A 28 12.42 -10.75 -8.02
N LEU A 29 11.82 -11.75 -7.34
CA LEU A 29 10.38 -11.97 -7.40
C LEU A 29 9.61 -10.85 -6.69
N VAL A 30 10.16 -10.31 -5.60
CA VAL A 30 9.57 -9.15 -4.90
C VAL A 30 9.62 -7.90 -5.80
N ILE A 31 10.74 -7.63 -6.46
CA ILE A 31 10.87 -6.48 -7.38
C ILE A 31 9.89 -6.58 -8.55
N ILE A 32 9.82 -7.74 -9.20
CA ILE A 32 8.94 -7.95 -10.35
C ILE A 32 7.48 -7.88 -9.90
N GLY A 33 7.13 -8.55 -8.80
CA GLY A 33 5.77 -8.56 -8.27
C GLY A 33 5.27 -7.18 -7.86
N THR A 34 6.09 -6.38 -7.16
CA THR A 34 5.74 -5.01 -6.77
C THR A 34 5.63 -4.07 -7.96
N THR A 35 6.54 -4.17 -8.94
CA THR A 35 6.51 -3.37 -10.17
C THR A 35 5.26 -3.66 -11.00
N LEU A 36 4.96 -4.93 -11.25
CA LEU A 36 3.77 -5.34 -12.00
C LEU A 36 2.49 -4.99 -11.24
N GLY A 37 2.46 -5.20 -9.93
CA GLY A 37 1.31 -4.85 -9.09
C GLY A 37 0.98 -3.36 -9.15
N MET A 38 2.00 -2.49 -9.05
CA MET A 38 1.81 -1.04 -9.17
C MET A 38 1.39 -0.62 -10.58
N LEU A 39 1.94 -1.24 -11.63
CA LEU A 39 1.51 -0.95 -13.01
C LEU A 39 0.04 -1.34 -13.21
N ILE A 40 -0.38 -2.52 -12.75
CA ILE A 40 -1.78 -2.96 -12.86
C ILE A 40 -2.72 -2.04 -12.07
N ALA A 41 -2.30 -1.53 -10.91
CA ALA A 41 -3.12 -0.61 -10.13
C ALA A 41 -3.21 0.78 -10.77
N ASN A 42 -2.10 1.32 -11.30
CA ASN A 42 -2.03 2.70 -11.76
C ASN A 42 -2.37 2.89 -13.24
N VAL A 43 -2.01 1.97 -14.13
CA VAL A 43 -2.24 2.10 -15.59
C VAL A 43 -3.73 2.28 -15.92
N PRO A 44 -4.67 1.48 -15.38
CA PRO A 44 -6.09 1.69 -15.63
C PRO A 44 -6.59 3.03 -15.09
N VAL A 45 -6.07 3.48 -13.95
CA VAL A 45 -6.43 4.76 -13.33
C VAL A 45 -5.96 5.93 -14.20
N VAL A 46 -4.74 5.85 -14.75
CA VAL A 46 -4.20 6.88 -15.66
C VAL A 46 -4.98 6.90 -16.98
N LEU A 47 -5.28 5.74 -17.57
CA LEU A 47 -6.06 5.64 -18.80
C LEU A 47 -7.51 6.10 -18.62
N ALA A 48 -8.11 5.82 -17.46
CA ALA A 48 -9.45 6.28 -17.11
C ALA A 48 -9.47 7.71 -16.54
N GLY A 49 -8.31 8.34 -16.34
CA GLY A 49 -8.15 9.56 -15.53
C GLY A 49 -9.03 10.73 -15.97
N ASN A 50 -9.15 10.97 -17.28
CA ASN A 50 -10.00 12.06 -17.80
C ASN A 50 -11.50 11.83 -17.56
N PHE A 51 -11.97 10.58 -17.48
CA PHE A 51 -13.39 10.27 -17.24
C PHE A 51 -13.71 10.09 -15.74
N ALA A 52 -12.73 9.62 -14.99
CA ALA A 52 -12.84 9.31 -13.58
C ALA A 52 -12.65 10.54 -12.68
N ALA A 53 -11.77 11.48 -13.04
CA ALA A 53 -11.50 12.68 -12.25
C ALA A 53 -12.74 13.58 -12.06
N ASP A 54 -13.59 13.69 -13.08
CA ASP A 54 -14.80 14.53 -13.01
C ASP A 54 -15.99 13.86 -12.32
N LYS A 55 -15.97 12.52 -12.17
CA LYS A 55 -17.10 11.74 -11.64
C LYS A 55 -16.84 11.06 -10.30
N LEU A 56 -15.59 10.98 -9.84
CA LEU A 56 -15.25 10.33 -8.58
C LEU A 56 -15.26 11.33 -7.41
N PRO A 57 -16.27 11.28 -6.52
CA PRO A 57 -16.27 12.11 -5.33
C PRO A 57 -15.14 11.69 -4.39
N LEU A 58 -14.17 12.60 -4.20
CA LEU A 58 -13.00 12.41 -3.33
C LEU A 58 -13.37 11.94 -1.91
N THR A 59 -14.53 12.37 -1.41
CA THR A 59 -15.05 11.96 -0.09
C THR A 59 -15.33 10.46 -0.01
N LEU A 60 -15.84 9.83 -1.07
CA LEU A 60 -16.09 8.39 -1.11
C LEU A 60 -14.77 7.61 -1.14
N ILE A 61 -13.82 8.03 -1.99
CA ILE A 61 -12.48 7.42 -2.06
C ILE A 61 -11.82 7.46 -0.67
N ARG A 62 -11.87 8.62 -0.01
CA ARG A 62 -11.28 8.78 1.33
C ARG A 62 -11.96 7.91 2.38
N ARG A 63 -13.30 7.80 2.38
CA ARG A 63 -14.03 6.93 3.32
C ARG A 63 -13.72 5.46 3.08
N LEU A 64 -13.65 5.02 1.82
CA LEU A 64 -13.30 3.65 1.47
C LEU A 64 -11.87 3.32 1.91
N ALA A 65 -10.91 4.19 1.60
CA ALA A 65 -9.52 4.01 2.03
C ALA A 65 -9.41 3.96 3.56
N ALA A 66 -10.06 4.89 4.28
CA ALA A 66 -10.07 4.89 5.74
C ALA A 66 -10.65 3.58 6.32
N THR A 67 -11.75 3.10 5.74
CA THR A 67 -12.38 1.84 6.17
C THR A 67 -11.44 0.65 5.93
N ALA A 68 -10.79 0.57 4.77
CA ALA A 68 -9.82 -0.47 4.45
C ALA A 68 -8.64 -0.47 5.44
N PHE A 69 -8.11 0.72 5.78
CA PHE A 69 -7.04 0.84 6.79
C PHE A 69 -7.47 0.38 8.18
N VAL A 70 -8.70 0.71 8.60
CA VAL A 70 -9.24 0.23 9.89
C VAL A 70 -9.35 -1.30 9.90
N VAL A 71 -9.85 -1.90 8.82
CA VAL A 71 -9.95 -3.37 8.71
C VAL A 71 -8.57 -4.02 8.78
N LEU A 72 -7.59 -3.50 8.02
CA LEU A 72 -6.22 -4.01 8.05
C LEU A 72 -5.59 -3.88 9.44
N ALA A 73 -5.84 -2.77 10.14
CA ALA A 73 -5.35 -2.58 11.51
C ALA A 73 -5.92 -3.62 12.47
N VAL A 74 -7.24 -3.88 12.42
CA VAL A 74 -7.89 -4.91 13.26
C VAL A 74 -7.32 -6.29 12.96
N VAL A 75 -7.16 -6.64 11.67
CA VAL A 75 -6.59 -7.94 11.26
C VAL A 75 -5.14 -8.08 11.73
N ALA A 76 -4.33 -7.03 11.60
CA ALA A 76 -2.94 -7.03 12.03
C ALA A 76 -2.83 -7.22 13.55
N VAL A 77 -3.66 -6.52 14.33
CA VAL A 77 -3.71 -6.66 15.79
C VAL A 77 -4.16 -8.05 16.20
N TYR A 78 -5.20 -8.60 15.54
CA TYR A 78 -5.66 -9.97 15.81
C TYR A 78 -4.55 -11.00 15.56
N LYS A 79 -3.85 -10.90 14.43
CA LYS A 79 -2.70 -11.77 14.13
C LYS A 79 -1.56 -11.60 15.14
N ALA A 80 -1.26 -10.38 15.55
CA ALA A 80 -0.22 -10.10 16.53
C ALA A 80 -0.56 -10.73 17.90
N MET A 81 -1.82 -10.66 18.35
CA MET A 81 -2.26 -11.30 19.58
C MET A 81 -2.12 -12.82 19.52
N GLN A 82 -2.46 -13.44 18.38
CA GLN A 82 -2.31 -14.88 18.17
C GLN A 82 -0.84 -15.32 18.18
N ILE A 83 0.05 -14.55 17.57
CA ILE A 83 1.49 -14.84 17.56
C ILE A 83 2.11 -14.68 18.96
N SER A 84 1.59 -13.74 19.77
CA SER A 84 2.04 -13.50 21.14
C SER A 84 1.56 -14.54 22.15
N GLY A 85 0.73 -15.52 21.75
CA GLY A 85 0.23 -16.59 22.62
C GLY A 85 -0.74 -16.13 23.70
N TRP A 86 -1.33 -14.94 23.56
CA TRP A 86 -2.40 -14.45 24.45
C TRP A 86 -3.78 -14.99 24.04
N VAL A 87 -3.92 -15.51 22.81
CA VAL A 87 -5.10 -16.18 22.21
C VAL A 87 -4.61 -17.35 21.38
#